data_AF-A0A7S0TWM8-F1
#
_entry.id   AF-A0A7S0TWM8-F1
#
_cell.length_a   1.000
_cell.length_b   1.000
_cell.length_c   1.000
_cell.angle_alpha   90.00
_cell.angle_beta   90.00
_cell.angle_gamma   90.00
#
_symmetry.space_group_name_H-M   'P 1'
#
loop_
_entity.id
_entity.type
_entity.pdbx_description
1 polymer ?
#
loop_
_entity_poly.entity_id
_entity_poly.type
_entity_poly.pdbx_seq_one_letter_code
_entity_poly.pdbx_strand_id
1 'polypeptide(L)'
;EEAEAAEAESEAAKQAAAEAQAARRKEEEEAEAAEAEAAQKKQAEEKARKERDELVEEQERAKKALQELKDKGEDDEAIREAQRAVDVAMSNQKAAEETLEAAAQEAKQAQEDAERERMEAIQARVEWEKEQRAAEDAEKVALKERSEYEAARRVADRERAEYEEAQRVADKEMAEYKQAMIKQEVSPVDSPTPISAKKKASKYFDDADETEVLTNEGAVTRIANNWKVHKAKRVYYTKRMRKLANLRDAGATVLG
;
A
#
# COMPACT_ATOMS: atom_id res chain seq x y z
N GLU A 1 -17.83 14.91 20.93
CA GLU A 1 -17.14 13.71 20.40
C GLU A 1 -17.14 13.62 18.87
N GLU A 2 -18.18 13.14 18.17
CA GLU A 2 -18.10 13.01 16.68
C GLU A 2 -17.93 14.36 15.94
N ALA A 3 -18.60 15.42 16.39
CA ALA A 3 -18.45 16.75 15.79
C ALA A 3 -17.08 17.41 16.08
N GLU A 4 -16.53 17.19 17.27
CA GLU A 4 -15.18 17.68 17.63
C GLU A 4 -14.08 16.92 16.89
N ALA A 5 -14.28 15.62 16.65
CA ALA A 5 -13.36 14.82 15.84
C ALA A 5 -13.34 15.30 14.37
N ALA A 6 -14.51 15.61 13.79
CA ALA A 6 -14.61 16.15 12.44
C ALA A 6 -13.99 17.56 12.30
N GLU A 7 -14.10 18.40 13.33
CA GLU A 7 -13.48 19.73 13.34
C GLU A 7 -11.95 19.64 13.46
N ALA A 8 -11.44 18.74 14.31
CA ALA A 8 -10.01 18.47 14.42
C ALA A 8 -9.40 17.92 13.13
N GLU A 9 -10.10 17.02 12.42
CA GLU A 9 -9.68 16.53 11.10
C GLU A 9 -9.68 17.65 10.05
N SER A 10 -10.66 18.55 10.09
CA SER A 10 -10.72 19.70 9.17
C SER A 10 -9.59 20.70 9.42
N GLU A 11 -9.25 20.98 10.67
CA GLU A 11 -8.11 21.84 11.01
C GLU A 11 -6.77 21.21 10.64
N ALA A 12 -6.59 19.90 10.89
CA ALA A 12 -5.41 19.17 10.46
C ALA A 12 -5.23 19.19 8.93
N ALA A 13 -6.33 19.03 8.17
CA ALA A 13 -6.29 19.12 6.71
C ALA A 13 -5.92 20.52 6.20
N LYS A 14 -6.40 21.58 6.87
CA LYS A 14 -6.02 22.98 6.54
C LYS A 14 -4.56 23.27 6.84
N GLN A 15 -4.05 22.77 7.97
CA GLN A 15 -2.63 22.90 8.33
C GLN A 15 -1.74 22.16 7.31
N ALA A 16 -2.08 20.92 6.96
CA ALA A 16 -1.37 20.17 5.94
C ALA A 16 -1.39 20.87 4.57
N ALA A 17 -2.52 21.47 4.17
CA ALA A 17 -2.61 22.24 2.93
C ALA A 17 -1.76 23.53 2.96
N ALA A 18 -1.71 24.22 4.10
CA ALA A 18 -0.88 25.41 4.27
C ALA A 18 0.62 25.08 4.24
N GLU A 19 1.03 23.98 4.90
CA GLU A 19 2.40 23.47 4.85
C GLU A 19 2.80 23.06 3.43
N ALA A 20 1.92 22.37 2.70
CA ALA A 20 2.16 22.01 1.30
C ALA A 20 2.30 23.25 0.39
N GLN A 21 1.53 24.31 0.64
CA GLN A 21 1.68 25.58 -0.10
C GLN A 21 2.98 26.31 0.26
N ALA A 22 3.39 26.30 1.53
CA ALA A 22 4.65 26.88 1.97
C ALA A 22 5.84 26.14 1.36
N ALA A 23 5.79 24.80 1.30
CA ALA A 23 6.81 23.98 0.65
C ALA A 23 6.94 24.32 -0.84
N ARG A 24 5.83 24.44 -1.57
CA ARG A 24 5.84 24.81 -3.00
C ARG A 24 6.43 26.19 -3.24
N ARG A 25 6.08 27.18 -2.42
CA ARG A 25 6.66 28.53 -2.54
C ARG A 25 8.17 28.52 -2.31
N LYS A 26 8.64 27.74 -1.34
CA LYS A 26 10.06 27.58 -1.09
C LYS A 26 10.78 26.91 -2.27
N GLU A 27 10.18 25.88 -2.87
CA GLU A 27 10.71 25.26 -4.09
C GLU A 27 10.72 26.25 -5.28
N GLU A 28 9.69 27.07 -5.44
CA GLU A 28 9.64 28.13 -6.47
C GLU A 28 10.72 29.20 -6.25
N GLU A 29 10.91 29.67 -5.02
CA GLU A 29 11.96 30.63 -4.66
C GLU A 29 13.36 30.07 -4.88
N GLU A 30 13.59 28.79 -4.53
CA GLU A 30 14.86 28.09 -4.78
C GLU A 30 15.11 27.91 -6.29
N ALA A 31 14.07 27.62 -7.08
CA ALA A 31 14.16 27.51 -8.52
C ALA A 31 14.45 28.87 -9.20
N GLU A 32 13.80 29.95 -8.76
CA GLU A 32 14.05 31.31 -9.27
C GLU A 32 15.48 31.78 -8.93
N ALA A 33 15.95 31.49 -7.71
CA ALA A 33 17.32 31.79 -7.31
C ALA A 33 18.35 31.03 -8.16
N ALA A 34 18.11 29.74 -8.44
CA ALA A 34 18.96 28.94 -9.32
C ALA A 34 18.98 29.45 -10.76
N GLU A 35 17.83 29.90 -11.29
CA GLU A 35 17.76 30.50 -12.64
C GLU A 35 18.52 31.83 -12.70
N ALA A 36 18.38 32.68 -11.67
CA ALA A 36 19.12 33.95 -11.57
C ALA A 36 20.63 33.72 -11.49
N GLU A 37 21.08 32.74 -10.71
CA GLU A 37 22.50 32.37 -10.62
C GLU A 37 23.03 31.85 -11.96
N ALA A 38 22.27 31.00 -12.66
CA ALA A 38 22.63 30.51 -13.99
C ALA A 38 22.74 31.65 -15.02
N ALA A 39 21.82 32.62 -14.98
CA ALA A 39 21.87 33.80 -15.84
C ALA A 39 23.11 34.67 -15.56
N GLN A 40 23.46 34.87 -14.28
CA GLN A 40 24.67 35.61 -13.90
C GLN A 40 25.95 34.90 -14.37
N LYS A 41 26.03 33.56 -14.20
CA LYS A 41 27.17 32.77 -14.70
C LYS A 41 27.32 32.89 -16.22
N LYS A 42 26.22 32.83 -16.97
CA LYS A 42 26.24 32.99 -18.43
C LYS A 42 26.70 34.39 -18.87
N GLN A 43 26.29 35.44 -18.16
CA GLN A 43 26.77 36.80 -18.42
C GLN A 43 28.26 36.96 -18.12
N ALA A 44 28.74 36.34 -17.03
CA ALA A 44 30.15 36.34 -16.68
C ALA A 44 31.00 35.59 -17.73
N GLU A 45 30.52 34.43 -18.21
CA GLU A 45 31.17 33.67 -19.28
C GLU A 45 31.25 34.47 -20.59
N GLU A 46 30.16 35.12 -21.00
CA GLU A 46 30.14 35.95 -22.21
C GLU A 46 31.11 37.14 -22.08
N LYS A 47 31.19 37.76 -20.89
CA LYS A 47 32.14 38.85 -20.63
C LYS A 47 33.58 38.36 -20.71
N ALA A 48 33.91 37.23 -20.07
CA ALA A 48 35.24 36.65 -20.10
C ALA A 48 35.66 36.24 -21.53
N ARG A 49 34.72 35.75 -22.34
CA ARG A 49 34.96 35.46 -23.75
C ARG A 49 35.29 36.72 -24.56
N LYS A 50 34.57 37.82 -24.34
CA LYS A 50 34.87 39.11 -24.98
C LYS A 50 36.25 39.64 -24.58
N GLU A 51 36.58 39.60 -23.28
CA GLU A 51 37.90 40.01 -22.79
C GLU A 51 39.02 39.16 -23.42
N ARG A 52 38.81 37.84 -23.59
CA ARG A 52 39.77 36.98 -24.30
C ARG A 52 39.96 37.40 -25.76
N ASP A 53 38.86 37.64 -26.48
CA ASP A 53 38.92 38.01 -27.89
C ASP A 53 39.60 39.40 -28.07
N GLU A 54 39.39 40.34 -27.13
CA GLU A 54 40.10 41.64 -27.09
C GLU A 54 41.61 41.48 -26.86
N LEU A 55 42.02 40.58 -25.95
CA LEU A 55 43.43 40.27 -25.70
C LEU A 55 44.12 39.64 -26.92
N VAL A 56 43.40 38.80 -27.67
CA VAL A 56 43.91 38.22 -28.92
C VAL A 56 44.12 39.33 -29.97
N GLU A 57 43.18 40.27 -30.12
CA GLU A 57 43.37 41.40 -31.01
C GLU A 57 44.55 42.30 -30.59
N GLU A 58 44.72 42.57 -29.30
CA GLU A 58 45.85 43.34 -28.77
C GLU A 58 47.18 42.64 -29.08
N GLN A 59 47.24 41.32 -28.90
CA GLN A 59 48.40 40.52 -29.23
C GLN A 59 48.73 40.58 -30.74
N GLU A 60 47.72 40.49 -31.61
CA GLU A 60 47.92 40.62 -33.06
C GLU A 60 48.42 42.01 -33.45
N ARG A 61 47.89 43.07 -32.83
CA ARG A 61 48.37 44.46 -33.02
C ARG A 61 49.81 44.62 -32.56
N ALA A 62 50.18 44.07 -31.41
CA ALA A 62 51.54 44.10 -30.89
C ALA A 62 52.52 43.34 -31.80
N LYS A 63 52.13 42.14 -32.29
CA LYS A 63 52.91 41.36 -33.26
C LYS A 63 53.12 42.13 -34.57
N LYS A 64 52.08 42.78 -35.07
CA LYS A 64 52.15 43.59 -36.29
C LYS A 64 53.05 44.81 -36.10
N ALA A 65 52.94 45.53 -34.98
CA ALA A 65 53.80 46.66 -34.67
C ALA A 65 55.28 46.25 -34.60
N LEU A 66 55.58 45.13 -33.93
CA LEU A 66 56.92 44.55 -33.89
C LEU A 66 57.45 44.22 -35.29
N GLN A 67 56.61 43.66 -36.17
CA GLN A 67 57.01 43.35 -37.55
C GLN A 67 57.31 44.62 -38.35
N GLU A 68 56.47 45.66 -38.23
CA GLU A 68 56.70 46.94 -38.90
C GLU A 68 58.00 47.63 -38.44
N LEU A 69 58.35 47.55 -37.16
CA LEU A 69 59.61 48.06 -36.62
C LEU A 69 60.82 47.32 -37.20
N LYS A 70 60.74 45.98 -37.30
CA LYS A 70 61.77 45.15 -37.92
C LYS A 70 61.95 45.47 -39.40
N ASP A 71 60.85 45.65 -40.13
CA ASP A 71 60.87 45.93 -41.57
C ASP A 71 61.42 47.33 -41.88
N LYS A 72 61.21 48.30 -40.98
CA LYS A 72 61.75 49.67 -41.10
C LYS A 72 63.22 49.79 -40.69
N GLY A 73 63.80 48.76 -40.06
CA GLY A 73 65.16 48.81 -39.53
C GLY A 73 65.32 49.84 -38.40
N GLU A 74 64.29 50.01 -37.57
CA GLU A 74 64.37 50.87 -36.39
C GLU A 74 65.38 50.33 -35.37
N ASP A 75 65.82 51.21 -34.46
CA ASP A 75 66.87 50.90 -33.49
C ASP A 75 66.55 49.65 -32.65
N ASP A 76 67.58 48.87 -32.33
CA ASP A 76 67.47 47.62 -31.56
C ASP A 76 66.71 47.78 -30.23
N GLU A 77 66.72 48.98 -29.65
CA GLU A 77 66.00 49.29 -28.41
C GLU A 77 64.48 49.31 -28.62
N ALA A 78 63.98 49.91 -29.70
CA ALA A 78 62.56 49.92 -30.04
C ALA A 78 62.04 48.51 -30.35
N ILE A 79 62.84 47.69 -31.03
CA ILE A 79 62.52 46.29 -31.31
C ILE A 79 62.43 45.48 -30.00
N ARG A 80 63.34 45.70 -29.04
CA ARG A 80 63.29 45.02 -27.73
C ARG A 80 62.07 45.44 -26.91
N GLU A 81 61.70 46.71 -26.92
CA GLU A 81 60.52 47.20 -26.21
C GLU A 81 59.23 46.60 -26.80
N ALA A 82 59.10 46.58 -28.12
CA ALA A 82 57.97 45.94 -28.80
C ALA A 82 57.93 44.42 -28.55
N GLN A 83 59.09 43.75 -28.50
CA GLN A 83 59.17 42.32 -28.15
C GLN A 83 58.65 42.07 -26.72
N ARG A 84 59.03 42.91 -25.75
CA ARG A 84 58.49 42.83 -24.38
C ARG A 84 56.98 43.04 -24.32
N ALA A 85 56.44 43.95 -25.11
CA ALA A 85 55.00 44.16 -25.19
C ALA A 85 54.26 42.92 -25.72
N VAL A 86 54.82 42.24 -26.74
CA VAL A 86 54.29 40.95 -27.22
C VAL A 86 54.35 39.87 -26.14
N ASP A 87 55.47 39.76 -25.41
CA ASP A 87 55.62 38.76 -24.34
C ASP A 87 54.63 38.99 -23.19
N VAL A 88 54.37 40.25 -22.82
CA VAL A 88 53.35 40.63 -21.83
C VAL A 88 51.94 40.28 -22.33
N ALA A 89 51.61 40.59 -23.59
CA ALA A 89 50.31 40.25 -24.17
C ALA A 89 50.07 38.72 -24.22
N MET A 90 51.09 37.94 -24.60
CA MET A 90 51.06 36.47 -24.56
C MET A 90 50.85 35.95 -23.14
N SER A 91 51.53 36.52 -22.15
CA SER A 91 51.40 36.13 -20.74
C SER A 91 50.00 36.42 -20.21
N ASN A 92 49.43 37.58 -20.54
CA ASN A 92 48.07 37.96 -20.15
C ASN A 92 47.02 37.05 -20.80
N GLN A 93 47.17 36.72 -22.09
CA GLN A 93 46.30 35.76 -22.77
C GLN A 93 46.34 34.39 -22.08
N LYS A 94 47.53 33.89 -21.77
CA LYS A 94 47.68 32.59 -21.12
C LYS A 94 47.01 32.57 -19.73
N ALA A 95 47.19 33.63 -18.94
CA ALA A 95 46.52 33.76 -17.65
C ALA A 95 44.98 33.77 -17.81
N ALA A 96 44.46 34.48 -18.82
CA ALA A 96 43.02 34.50 -19.11
C ALA A 96 42.51 33.11 -19.54
N GLU A 97 43.26 32.38 -20.37
CA GLU A 97 42.93 31.01 -20.77
C GLU A 97 42.90 30.04 -19.59
N GLU A 98 43.89 30.11 -18.68
CA GLU A 98 43.91 29.29 -17.46
C GLU A 98 42.70 29.57 -16.57
N THR A 99 42.29 30.83 -16.43
CA THR A 99 41.08 31.18 -15.65
C THR A 99 39.79 30.69 -16.30
N LEU A 100 39.69 30.74 -17.64
CA LEU A 100 38.55 30.23 -18.39
C LEU A 100 38.47 28.70 -18.31
N GLU A 101 39.61 28.01 -18.40
CA GLU A 101 39.65 26.55 -18.29
C GLU A 101 39.25 26.09 -16.87
N ALA A 102 39.73 26.75 -15.82
CA ALA A 102 39.30 26.48 -14.45
C ALA A 102 37.79 26.69 -14.28
N ALA A 103 37.24 27.81 -14.77
CA ALA A 103 35.81 28.08 -14.74
C ALA A 103 34.98 27.04 -15.51
N ALA A 104 35.48 26.57 -16.66
CA ALA A 104 34.82 25.53 -17.45
C ALA A 104 34.83 24.16 -16.74
N GLN A 105 35.92 23.82 -16.05
CA GLN A 105 36.01 22.60 -15.25
C GLN A 105 35.06 22.64 -14.04
N GLU A 106 35.00 23.76 -13.32
CA GLU A 106 34.05 23.97 -12.22
C GLU A 106 32.60 23.90 -12.71
N ALA A 107 32.27 24.52 -13.85
CA ALA A 107 30.94 24.44 -14.44
C ALA A 107 30.55 23.00 -14.82
N LYS A 108 31.50 22.21 -15.34
CA LYS A 108 31.28 20.81 -15.66
C LYS A 108 31.05 19.96 -14.41
N GLN A 109 31.86 20.15 -13.36
CA GLN A 109 31.67 19.46 -12.08
C GLN A 109 30.31 19.80 -11.47
N ALA A 110 29.93 21.08 -11.46
CA ALA A 110 28.62 21.50 -10.98
C ALA A 110 27.45 20.89 -11.78
N GLN A 111 27.61 20.70 -13.10
CA GLN A 111 26.62 19.99 -13.93
C GLN A 111 26.54 18.50 -13.56
N GLU A 112 27.67 17.82 -13.39
CA GLU A 112 27.72 16.41 -13.01
C GLU A 112 27.10 16.18 -11.62
N ASP A 113 27.36 17.07 -10.66
CA ASP A 113 26.77 17.00 -9.33
C ASP A 113 25.26 17.27 -9.37
N ALA A 114 24.81 18.28 -10.13
CA ALA A 114 23.39 18.54 -10.32
C ALA A 114 22.64 17.39 -11.02
N GLU A 115 23.28 16.71 -11.98
CA GLU A 115 22.73 15.51 -12.60
C GLU A 115 22.66 14.34 -11.62
N ARG A 116 23.68 14.16 -10.78
CA ARG A 116 23.67 13.14 -9.73
C ARG A 116 22.52 13.37 -8.74
N GLU A 117 22.37 14.59 -8.24
CA GLU A 117 21.28 14.95 -7.33
C GLU A 117 19.89 14.73 -7.97
N ARG A 118 19.73 15.08 -9.26
CA ARG A 118 18.49 14.80 -10.00
C ARG A 118 18.19 13.30 -10.08
N MET A 119 19.20 12.49 -10.34
CA MET A 119 19.03 11.04 -10.40
C MET A 119 18.69 10.44 -9.03
N GLU A 120 19.32 10.93 -7.96
CA GLU A 120 18.98 10.53 -6.58
C GLU A 120 17.55 10.93 -6.20
N ALA A 121 17.12 12.14 -6.54
CA ALA A 121 15.74 12.59 -6.32
C ALA A 121 14.71 11.75 -7.09
N ILE A 122 15.01 11.37 -8.33
CA ILE A 122 14.16 10.47 -9.12
C ILE A 122 14.09 9.09 -8.46
N GLN A 123 15.21 8.54 -7.99
CA GLN A 123 15.22 7.25 -7.30
C GLN A 123 14.40 7.29 -6.01
N ALA A 124 14.56 8.33 -5.19
CA ALA A 124 13.78 8.53 -3.98
C ALA A 124 12.27 8.61 -4.27
N ARG A 125 11.88 9.31 -5.34
CA ARG A 125 10.47 9.38 -5.76
C ARG A 125 9.93 8.02 -6.19
N VAL A 126 10.71 7.25 -6.95
CA VAL A 126 10.32 5.90 -7.37
C VAL A 126 10.15 4.97 -6.17
N GLU A 127 11.02 5.07 -5.16
CA GLU A 127 10.90 4.30 -3.92
C GLU A 127 9.66 4.70 -3.11
N TRP A 128 9.41 5.99 -2.97
CA TRP A 128 8.22 6.51 -2.32
C TRP A 128 6.92 6.07 -3.04
N GLU A 129 6.87 6.12 -4.36
CA GLU A 129 5.71 5.65 -5.14
C GLU A 129 5.47 4.13 -4.96
N LYS A 130 6.54 3.33 -4.82
CA LYS A 130 6.42 1.90 -4.50
C LYS A 130 5.87 1.67 -3.11
N GLU A 131 6.33 2.44 -2.12
CA GLU A 131 5.85 2.35 -0.74
C GLU A 131 4.38 2.74 -0.63
N GLN A 132 3.98 3.84 -1.28
CA GLN A 132 2.56 4.24 -1.38
C GLN A 132 1.70 3.14 -1.97
N ARG A 133 2.14 2.53 -3.07
CA ARG A 133 1.41 1.43 -3.70
C ARG A 133 1.30 0.20 -2.79
N ALA A 134 2.36 -0.13 -2.06
CA ALA A 134 2.34 -1.23 -1.09
C ALA A 134 1.37 -0.94 0.06
N ALA A 135 1.32 0.30 0.55
CA ALA A 135 0.36 0.73 1.56
C ALA A 135 -1.09 0.64 1.09
N GLU A 136 -1.40 1.13 -0.13
CA GLU A 136 -2.73 1.01 -0.73
C GLU A 136 -3.17 -0.44 -0.91
N ASP A 137 -2.26 -1.32 -1.34
CA ASP A 137 -2.57 -2.74 -1.53
C ASP A 137 -2.79 -3.45 -0.19
N ALA A 138 -2.05 -3.08 0.86
CA ALA A 138 -2.29 -3.55 2.22
C ALA A 138 -3.67 -3.10 2.75
N GLU A 139 -4.06 -1.85 2.51
CA GLU A 139 -5.38 -1.33 2.89
C GLU A 139 -6.51 -2.09 2.20
N LYS A 140 -6.37 -2.38 0.89
CA LYS A 140 -7.35 -3.18 0.14
C LYS A 140 -7.49 -4.60 0.70
N VAL A 141 -6.39 -5.21 1.13
CA VAL A 141 -6.42 -6.54 1.76
C VAL A 141 -7.12 -6.46 3.12
N ALA A 142 -6.76 -5.50 3.96
CA ALA A 142 -7.39 -5.29 5.26
C ALA A 142 -8.91 -5.04 5.14
N LEU A 143 -9.34 -4.26 4.14
CA LEU A 143 -10.75 -4.02 3.87
C LEU A 143 -11.49 -5.32 3.48
N LYS A 144 -10.86 -6.16 2.66
CA LYS A 144 -11.42 -7.47 2.28
C LYS A 144 -11.55 -8.39 3.48
N GLU A 145 -10.50 -8.55 4.27
CA GLU A 145 -10.51 -9.38 5.48
C GLU A 145 -11.57 -8.93 6.48
N ARG A 146 -11.71 -7.61 6.67
CA ARG A 146 -12.78 -7.04 7.51
C ARG A 146 -14.16 -7.41 6.97
N SER A 147 -14.38 -7.30 5.67
CA SER A 147 -15.66 -7.63 5.05
C SER A 147 -16.00 -9.12 5.17
N GLU A 148 -15.00 -10.00 5.04
CA GLU A 148 -15.14 -11.45 5.22
C GLU A 148 -15.45 -11.80 6.68
N TYR A 149 -14.77 -11.15 7.63
CA TYR A 149 -15.04 -11.31 9.06
C TYR A 149 -16.47 -10.89 9.43
N GLU A 150 -16.93 -9.74 8.94
CA GLU A 150 -18.31 -9.28 9.18
C GLU A 150 -19.34 -10.23 8.57
N ALA A 151 -19.08 -10.78 7.38
CA ALA A 151 -19.94 -11.78 6.76
C ALA A 151 -20.00 -13.08 7.57
N ALA A 152 -18.84 -13.59 8.01
CA ALA A 152 -18.76 -14.78 8.85
C ALA A 152 -19.49 -14.59 10.19
N ARG A 153 -19.35 -13.42 10.81
CA ARG A 153 -20.07 -13.07 12.04
C ARG A 153 -21.59 -13.11 11.83
N ARG A 154 -22.10 -12.53 10.74
CA ARG A 154 -23.54 -12.57 10.43
C ARG A 154 -24.07 -13.99 10.24
N VAL A 155 -23.28 -14.88 9.64
CA VAL A 155 -23.66 -16.29 9.49
C VAL A 155 -23.69 -16.99 10.85
N ALA A 156 -22.66 -16.77 11.68
CA ALA A 156 -22.62 -17.35 13.03
C ALA A 156 -23.78 -16.87 13.91
N ASP A 157 -24.14 -15.58 13.83
CA ASP A 157 -25.28 -15.01 14.56
C ASP A 157 -26.62 -15.63 14.11
N ARG A 158 -26.78 -15.93 12.81
CA ARG A 158 -27.97 -16.63 12.28
C ARG A 158 -28.02 -18.09 12.75
N GLU A 159 -26.92 -18.82 12.63
CA GLU A 159 -26.86 -20.22 13.09
C GLU A 159 -27.15 -20.33 14.59
N ARG A 160 -26.69 -19.35 15.37
CA ARG A 160 -27.00 -19.27 16.81
C ARG A 160 -28.49 -19.02 17.05
N ALA A 161 -29.11 -18.10 16.31
CA ALA A 161 -30.55 -17.84 16.42
C ALA A 161 -31.39 -19.07 16.07
N GLU A 162 -31.04 -19.79 15.00
CA GLU A 162 -31.71 -21.03 14.60
C GLU A 162 -31.55 -22.14 15.66
N TYR A 163 -30.35 -22.24 16.26
CA TYR A 163 -30.10 -23.18 17.35
C TYR A 163 -30.94 -22.86 18.60
N GLU A 164 -31.02 -21.59 19.00
CA GLU A 164 -31.82 -21.15 20.15
C GLU A 164 -33.33 -21.39 19.92
N GLU A 165 -33.82 -21.21 18.68
CA GLU A 165 -35.20 -21.51 18.32
C GLU A 165 -35.49 -23.02 18.35
N ALA A 166 -34.63 -23.84 17.76
CA ALA A 166 -34.75 -25.30 17.80
C ALA A 166 -34.72 -25.84 19.24
N GLN A 167 -33.88 -25.26 20.10
CA GLN A 167 -33.83 -25.61 21.52
C GLN A 167 -35.15 -25.27 22.23
N ARG A 168 -35.73 -24.09 21.98
CA ARG A 168 -37.05 -23.73 22.54
C ARG A 168 -38.16 -24.66 22.10
N VAL A 169 -38.15 -25.12 20.84
CA VAL A 169 -39.13 -26.09 20.35
C VAL A 169 -38.96 -27.44 21.06
N ALA A 170 -37.73 -27.94 21.15
CA ALA A 170 -37.44 -29.19 21.86
C ALA A 170 -37.80 -29.13 23.35
N ASP A 171 -37.56 -27.99 24.02
CA ASP A 171 -37.93 -27.79 25.42
C ASP A 171 -39.46 -27.79 25.62
N LYS A 172 -40.21 -27.20 24.68
CA LYS A 172 -41.69 -27.26 24.69
C LYS A 172 -42.20 -28.68 24.48
N GLU A 173 -41.68 -29.40 23.50
CA GLU A 173 -42.05 -30.80 23.24
C GLU A 173 -41.76 -31.69 24.46
N MET A 174 -40.61 -31.51 25.11
CA MET A 174 -40.27 -32.23 26.34
C MET A 174 -41.17 -31.85 27.52
N ALA A 175 -41.58 -30.58 27.62
CA ALA A 175 -42.52 -30.13 28.66
C ALA A 175 -43.93 -30.71 28.46
N GLU A 176 -44.42 -30.73 27.22
CA GLU A 176 -45.70 -31.34 26.85
C GLU A 176 -45.68 -32.86 27.07
N TYR A 177 -44.60 -33.53 26.68
CA TYR A 177 -44.41 -34.95 26.94
C TYR A 177 -44.45 -35.29 28.45
N LYS A 178 -43.76 -34.48 29.27
CA LYS A 178 -43.81 -34.63 30.74
C LYS A 178 -45.21 -34.41 31.30
N GLN A 179 -45.96 -33.42 30.80
CA GLN A 179 -47.35 -33.22 31.22
C GLN A 179 -48.28 -34.37 30.82
N ALA A 180 -48.07 -34.97 29.64
CA ALA A 180 -48.84 -36.13 29.19
C ALA A 180 -48.58 -37.37 30.05
N MET A 181 -47.32 -37.63 30.42
CA MET A 181 -46.93 -38.69 31.37
C MET A 181 -47.57 -38.49 32.74
N ILE A 182 -47.54 -37.26 33.28
CA ILE A 182 -48.17 -36.96 34.57
C ILE A 182 -49.68 -37.19 34.50
N LYS A 183 -50.37 -36.76 33.43
CA LYS A 183 -51.81 -37.03 33.24
C LYS A 183 -52.14 -38.52 33.13
N GLN A 184 -51.23 -39.35 32.61
CA GLN A 184 -51.38 -40.80 32.59
C GLN A 184 -51.23 -41.43 33.99
N GLU A 185 -50.40 -40.87 34.86
CA GLU A 185 -50.25 -41.34 36.24
C GLU A 185 -51.42 -40.95 37.17
N VAL A 186 -52.23 -39.93 36.84
CA VAL A 186 -53.38 -39.49 37.65
C VAL A 186 -54.75 -40.01 37.18
N SER A 187 -54.81 -40.96 36.24
CA SER A 187 -56.08 -41.62 35.94
C SER A 187 -56.48 -42.53 37.12
N PRO A 188 -57.67 -42.35 37.74
CA PRO A 188 -58.12 -43.24 38.80
C PRO A 188 -58.23 -44.66 38.25
N VAL A 189 -57.50 -45.56 38.88
CA VAL A 189 -57.52 -46.99 38.61
C VAL A 189 -58.87 -47.54 39.09
N ASP A 190 -59.84 -47.63 38.18
CA ASP A 190 -60.89 -48.64 38.30
C ASP A 190 -60.33 -49.96 37.76
N SER A 191 -60.06 -50.86 38.70
CA SER A 191 -59.61 -52.22 38.45
C SER A 191 -60.65 -53.03 37.68
N PRO A 192 -60.22 -53.85 36.71
CA PRO A 192 -60.68 -55.23 36.73
C PRO A 192 -59.52 -56.23 36.68
N THR A 193 -59.69 -57.25 37.52
CA THR A 193 -58.86 -58.43 37.82
C THR A 193 -58.31 -59.22 36.61
N PRO A 194 -57.26 -60.05 36.82
CA PRO A 194 -56.37 -60.53 35.78
C PRO A 194 -56.90 -61.80 35.10
N ILE A 195 -57.25 -61.71 33.81
CA ILE A 195 -57.42 -62.90 32.96
C ILE A 195 -56.78 -62.59 31.60
N SER A 196 -55.90 -63.51 31.16
CA SER A 196 -55.33 -63.64 29.80
C SER A 196 -54.12 -62.77 29.41
N ALA A 197 -53.02 -62.95 30.15
CA ALA A 197 -51.68 -62.75 29.59
C ALA A 197 -51.35 -63.87 28.58
N LYS A 198 -51.86 -63.78 27.35
CA LYS A 198 -51.32 -64.41 26.13
C LYS A 198 -52.23 -64.05 24.95
N LYS A 199 -51.63 -63.62 23.84
CA LYS A 199 -52.25 -63.11 22.58
C LYS A 199 -52.80 -61.69 22.67
N LYS A 200 -51.89 -60.71 22.54
CA LYS A 200 -51.98 -59.52 21.65
C LYS A 200 -50.79 -58.58 21.92
N ALA A 201 -49.56 -59.10 21.74
CA ALA A 201 -48.33 -58.31 21.66
C ALA A 201 -47.73 -58.42 20.25
N SER A 202 -48.59 -58.41 19.23
CA SER A 202 -48.21 -58.61 17.82
C SER A 202 -49.14 -57.86 16.86
N LYS A 203 -49.66 -56.69 17.26
CA LYS A 203 -50.48 -55.87 16.36
C LYS A 203 -50.43 -54.36 16.62
N TYR A 204 -49.33 -53.86 17.17
CA TYR A 204 -49.07 -52.43 17.33
C TYR A 204 -47.58 -52.11 17.12
N PHE A 205 -46.98 -52.74 16.12
CA PHE A 205 -45.64 -52.40 15.63
C PHE A 205 -45.56 -52.38 14.10
N ASP A 206 -46.71 -52.30 13.40
CA ASP A 206 -46.77 -52.29 11.94
C ASP A 206 -47.61 -51.14 11.33
N ASP A 207 -48.26 -50.27 12.12
CA ASP A 207 -49.21 -49.26 11.58
C ASP A 207 -48.83 -47.79 11.92
N ALA A 208 -47.54 -47.45 11.90
CA ALA A 208 -47.13 -46.04 12.06
C ALA A 208 -45.96 -45.69 11.14
N ASP A 209 -46.17 -45.80 9.82
CA ASP A 209 -45.26 -45.21 8.84
C ASP A 209 -45.96 -44.89 7.50
N GLU A 210 -47.17 -44.34 7.55
CA GLU A 210 -47.85 -43.80 6.37
C GLU A 210 -48.29 -42.36 6.62
N THR A 211 -47.34 -41.43 6.48
CA THR A 211 -47.68 -40.07 6.04
C THR A 211 -47.34 -39.98 4.56
N GLU A 212 -48.33 -40.26 3.72
CA GLU A 212 -48.31 -39.94 2.30
C GLU A 212 -48.22 -38.42 2.15
N VAL A 213 -47.09 -37.94 1.63
CA VAL A 213 -47.02 -36.60 1.06
C VAL A 213 -47.27 -36.72 -0.43
N LEU A 214 -48.49 -36.38 -0.85
CA LEU A 214 -48.85 -36.17 -2.24
C LEU A 214 -48.08 -34.97 -2.78
N THR A 215 -47.02 -35.23 -3.56
CA THR A 215 -46.51 -34.26 -4.54
C THR A 215 -46.90 -34.72 -5.93
N ASN A 216 -47.52 -33.81 -6.69
CA ASN A 216 -47.84 -33.99 -8.09
C ASN A 216 -46.58 -34.40 -8.87
N GLU A 217 -46.77 -35.34 -9.79
CA GLU A 217 -45.77 -35.90 -10.73
C GLU A 217 -44.93 -37.05 -10.15
N GLY A 218 -45.23 -38.26 -10.62
CA GLY A 218 -44.80 -39.52 -10.02
C GLY A 218 -43.32 -39.84 -10.20
N ALA A 219 -42.66 -40.13 -9.08
CA ALA A 219 -41.55 -41.09 -8.97
C ALA A 219 -41.32 -41.44 -7.50
N VAL A 220 -41.84 -42.58 -7.04
CA VAL A 220 -41.59 -43.11 -5.69
C VAL A 220 -40.18 -43.69 -5.63
N THR A 221 -39.23 -43.00 -5.00
CA THR A 221 -37.94 -43.59 -4.60
C THR A 221 -37.92 -43.81 -3.08
N ARG A 222 -37.89 -45.08 -2.67
CA ARG A 222 -37.75 -45.50 -1.26
C ARG A 222 -36.39 -45.07 -0.73
N ILE A 223 -36.34 -44.15 0.23
CA ILE A 223 -35.11 -43.85 0.99
C ILE A 223 -35.21 -44.49 2.37
N ALA A 224 -34.86 -45.77 2.45
CA ALA A 224 -34.43 -46.37 3.70
C ALA A 224 -32.98 -45.94 3.97
N ASN A 225 -32.73 -44.94 4.82
CA ASN A 225 -31.44 -44.73 5.53
C ASN A 225 -31.39 -43.40 6.32
N ASN A 226 -31.99 -43.33 7.53
CA ASN A 226 -31.82 -42.15 8.40
C ASN A 226 -30.90 -42.35 9.62
N TRP A 227 -30.47 -43.58 9.93
CA TRP A 227 -29.51 -43.79 11.04
C TRP A 227 -28.04 -43.57 10.59
N LYS A 228 -27.66 -44.01 9.38
CA LYS A 228 -26.27 -43.91 8.92
C LYS A 228 -25.83 -42.46 8.66
N VAL A 229 -26.74 -41.59 8.23
CA VAL A 229 -26.46 -40.17 7.94
C VAL A 229 -26.18 -39.38 9.23
N HIS A 230 -26.91 -39.64 10.32
CA HIS A 230 -26.65 -38.99 11.60
C HIS A 230 -25.32 -39.40 12.24
N LYS A 231 -24.90 -40.66 12.09
CA LYS A 231 -23.59 -41.12 12.58
C LYS A 231 -22.44 -40.50 11.77
N ALA A 232 -22.59 -40.38 10.44
CA ALA A 232 -21.59 -39.75 9.58
C ALA A 232 -21.42 -38.24 9.86
N LYS A 233 -22.51 -37.50 10.05
CA LYS A 233 -22.48 -36.07 10.40
C LYS A 233 -21.82 -35.81 11.76
N ARG A 234 -22.07 -36.67 12.77
CA ARG A 234 -21.45 -36.54 14.10
C ARG A 234 -19.94 -36.84 14.11
N VAL A 235 -19.48 -37.76 13.26
CA VAL A 235 -18.04 -38.07 13.08
C VAL A 235 -17.32 -36.96 12.29
N TYR A 236 -17.99 -36.33 11.31
CA TYR A 236 -17.43 -35.20 10.57
C TYR A 236 -17.22 -33.97 11.46
N TYR A 237 -18.20 -33.63 12.30
CA TYR A 237 -18.12 -32.49 13.20
C TYR A 237 -17.01 -32.63 14.25
N THR A 238 -16.85 -33.83 14.83
CA THR A 238 -15.80 -34.08 15.83
C THR A 238 -14.39 -34.08 15.24
N LYS A 239 -14.20 -34.55 14.00
CA LYS A 239 -12.90 -34.42 13.30
C LYS A 239 -12.58 -32.97 12.91
N ARG A 240 -13.57 -32.19 12.49
CA ARG A 240 -13.37 -30.76 12.14
C ARG A 240 -13.02 -29.93 13.37
N MET A 241 -13.70 -30.14 14.50
CA MET A 241 -13.41 -29.43 15.75
C MET A 241 -12.03 -29.80 16.31
N ARG A 242 -11.60 -31.06 16.18
CA ARG A 242 -10.24 -31.48 16.59
C ARG A 242 -9.15 -30.86 15.70
N LYS A 243 -9.41 -30.69 14.40
CA LYS A 243 -8.48 -30.02 13.48
C LYS A 243 -8.36 -28.51 13.77
N LEU A 244 -9.46 -27.86 14.15
CA LEU A 244 -9.47 -26.44 14.54
C LEU A 244 -8.78 -26.21 15.89
N ALA A 245 -8.94 -27.12 16.86
CA ALA A 245 -8.21 -27.05 18.13
C ALA A 245 -6.69 -27.18 17.91
N ASN A 246 -6.25 -28.14 17.08
CA ASN A 246 -4.83 -28.30 16.77
C ASN A 246 -4.22 -27.12 16.00
N LEU A 247 -5.00 -26.42 15.17
CA LEU A 247 -4.54 -25.21 14.48
C LEU A 247 -4.44 -24.00 15.43
N ARG A 248 -5.29 -23.93 16.45
CA ARG A 248 -5.23 -22.91 17.50
C ARG A 248 -3.99 -23.10 18.39
N ASP A 249 -3.67 -24.34 18.75
CA ASP A 249 -2.47 -24.64 19.55
C ASP A 249 -1.17 -24.46 18.75
N ALA A 250 -1.19 -24.77 17.43
CA ALA A 250 -0.05 -24.51 16.53
C ALA A 250 0.15 -23.02 16.21
N GLY A 251 -0.93 -22.23 16.16
CA GLY A 251 -0.85 -20.77 15.98
C GLY A 251 -0.37 -20.03 17.22
N ALA A 252 -0.63 -20.57 18.43
CA ALA A 252 -0.15 -20.01 19.68
C ALA A 252 1.37 -20.22 19.91
N THR A 253 2.01 -21.14 19.17
CA THR A 253 3.46 -21.43 19.31
C THR A 253 4.35 -20.64 18.34
N VAL A 254 3.77 -19.85 17.42
CA VAL A 254 4.54 -19.04 16.44
C VAL A 254 4.60 -17.56 16.84
N LEU A 255 3.86 -17.14 17.87
CA LEU A 255 3.86 -15.77 18.42
C LEU A 255 4.30 -15.72 19.90
N GLY A 256 5.06 -16.72 20.35
CA GLY A 256 5.69 -16.76 21.68
C GLY A 256 7.21 -16.78 21.57
#